data_AF-A0A653YBZ7-F1
#
_entry.id   AF-A0A653YBZ7-F1
#
_cell.length_a   1.000
_cell.length_b   1.000
_cell.length_c   1.000
_cell.angle_alpha   90.00
_cell.angle_beta   90.00
_cell.angle_gamma   90.00
#
_symmetry.space_group_name_H-M   'P 1'
#
loop_
_entity.id
_entity.type
_entity.pdbx_description
1 polymer ?
#
loop_
_entity_poly.entity_id
_entity_poly.type
_entity_poly.pdbx_seq_one_letter_code
_entity_poly.pdbx_strand_id
1 'polypeptide(L)' 'MVEYGNIKAGDKVLVQGTGGVSIFVIQITAALGAEVIATNSSDEKLEKAKELGASKVINYKKHLDWEKEVQKLTNVKV' A
#
# COMPACT_ATOMS: atom_id res chain seq x y z
N MET A 1 -12.78 -7.11 -6.38
CA MET A 1 -11.58 -6.28 -6.06
C MET A 1 -10.73 -6.01 -7.29
N VAL A 2 -10.52 -6.98 -8.20
CA VAL A 2 -9.96 -6.70 -9.54
C VAL A 2 -11.04 -6.13 -10.48
N GLU A 3 -12.27 -6.64 -10.42
CA GLU A 3 -13.38 -6.21 -11.29
C GLU A 3 -13.91 -4.78 -11.05
N TYR A 4 -13.69 -4.23 -9.85
CA TYR A 4 -14.18 -2.88 -9.50
C TYR A 4 -13.09 -1.79 -9.54
N GLY A 5 -11.81 -2.18 -9.69
CA GLY A 5 -10.68 -1.24 -9.67
C GLY A 5 -10.00 -1.04 -11.03
N ASN A 6 -10.13 -1.99 -11.97
CA ASN A 6 -9.45 -2.00 -13.27
C ASN A 6 -7.97 -1.57 -13.17
N ILE A 7 -7.26 -2.10 -12.16
CA ILE A 7 -5.90 -1.68 -11.81
C ILE A 7 -4.96 -2.04 -12.95
N LYS A 8 -4.15 -1.06 -13.37
CA LYS A 8 -3.15 -1.19 -14.42
C LYS A 8 -1.75 -0.93 -13.88
N ALA A 9 -0.76 -1.34 -14.66
CA ALA A 9 0.62 -0.99 -14.39
C ALA A 9 0.79 0.54 -14.28
N GLY A 10 1.49 0.99 -13.25
CA GLY A 10 1.68 2.40 -12.94
C GLY A 10 0.61 3.05 -12.06
N ASP A 11 -0.52 2.37 -11.81
CA ASP A 11 -1.50 2.85 -10.83
C ASP A 11 -0.93 2.85 -9.41
N LYS A 12 -1.46 3.72 -8.55
CA LYS A 12 -1.06 3.80 -7.15
C LYS A 12 -2.16 3.23 -6.27
N VAL A 13 -1.80 2.25 -5.44
CA VAL A 13 -2.75 1.52 -4.59
C VAL A 13 -2.37 1.71 -3.14
N LEU A 14 -3.26 2.30 -2.35
CA LEU A 14 -3.12 2.38 -0.90
C LEU A 14 -3.80 1.18 -0.25
N VAL A 15 -3.06 0.40 0.53
CA VAL A 15 -3.58 -0.73 1.31
C VAL A 15 -3.39 -0.44 2.79
N GLN A 16 -4.48 -0.49 3.55
CA GLN A 16 -4.43 -0.33 5.00
C GLN A 16 -4.44 -1.69 5.70
N GLY A 17 -3.46 -1.88 6.59
CA GLY A 17 -3.29 -3.10 7.37
C GLY A 17 -2.67 -4.27 6.60
N THR A 18 -2.49 -5.38 7.32
CA THR A 18 -1.96 -6.65 6.80
C THR A 18 -2.86 -7.82 7.23
N GLY A 19 -4.19 -7.63 7.12
CA GLY A 19 -5.13 -8.72 7.27
C GLY A 19 -5.03 -9.70 6.09
N GLY A 20 -5.67 -10.87 6.19
CA GLY A 20 -5.62 -11.89 5.14
C GLY A 20 -5.96 -11.33 3.76
N VAL A 21 -7.00 -10.48 3.67
CA VAL A 21 -7.38 -9.82 2.42
C VAL A 21 -6.32 -8.81 1.94
N SER A 22 -5.81 -7.95 2.84
CA SER A 22 -4.81 -6.93 2.52
C SER A 22 -3.55 -7.53 1.89
N ILE A 23 -3.11 -8.70 2.37
CA ILE A 23 -1.93 -9.40 1.86
C ILE A 23 -2.15 -9.89 0.42
N PHE A 24 -3.36 -10.36 0.09
CA PHE A 24 -3.69 -10.70 -1.31
C PHE A 24 -3.76 -9.46 -2.19
N VAL A 25 -4.28 -8.33 -1.68
CA VAL A 25 -4.29 -7.07 -2.44
C VAL A 25 -2.88 -6.68 -2.84
N ILE A 26 -1.95 -6.64 -1.87
CA ILE A 26 -0.55 -6.26 -2.11
C ILE A 26 0.07 -7.10 -3.22
N GLN A 27 -0.08 -8.42 -3.15
CA GLN A 27 0.52 -9.33 -4.12
C GLN A 27 -0.12 -9.20 -5.51
N ILE A 28 -1.45 -9.11 -5.58
CA ILE A 28 -2.17 -9.01 -6.85
C ILE A 28 -1.83 -7.68 -7.54
N THR A 29 -1.87 -6.56 -6.82
CA THR A 29 -1.64 -5.25 -7.43
C THR A 29 -0.17 -5.02 -7.77
N ALA A 30 0.75 -5.54 -6.96
CA ALA A 30 2.18 -5.55 -7.30
C ALA A 30 2.44 -6.39 -8.57
N ALA A 31 1.83 -7.57 -8.69
CA ALA A 31 1.95 -8.41 -9.88
C ALA A 31 1.37 -7.75 -11.15
N LEU A 32 0.37 -6.87 -10.99
CA LEU A 32 -0.17 -6.03 -12.07
C LEU A 32 0.70 -4.82 -12.42
N GLY A 33 1.82 -4.62 -11.71
CA GLY A 33 2.75 -3.50 -11.93
C GLY A 33 2.31 -2.18 -11.31
N ALA A 34 1.38 -2.21 -10.34
CA ALA A 34 0.99 -1.02 -9.60
C ALA A 34 2.02 -0.67 -8.51
N GLU A 35 2.11 0.61 -8.15
CA GLU A 35 2.87 1.07 -6.99
C GLU A 35 2.00 0.92 -5.73
N VAL A 36 2.38 -0.03 -4.88
CA VAL A 36 1.60 -0.36 -3.68
C VAL A 36 2.17 0.33 -2.45
N ILE A 37 1.34 1.09 -1.75
CA ILE A 37 1.66 1.75 -0.48
C ILE A 37 0.89 1.02 0.63
N ALA A 38 1.59 0.35 1.53
CA ALA A 38 0.96 -0.35 2.66
C ALA A 38 1.09 0.44 3.96
N THR A 39 0.03 0.51 4.77
CA THR A 39 0.07 1.15 6.10
C THR A 39 -0.18 0.15 7.22
N ASN A 40 0.54 0.27 8.34
CA ASN A 40 0.36 -0.58 9.51
C ASN A 40 0.89 0.13 10.77
N SER A 41 0.56 -0.37 11.96
CA SER A 41 1.12 0.13 13.22
C SER A 41 2.36 -0.62 13.69
N SER A 42 2.66 -1.78 13.08
CA SER A 42 3.80 -2.63 13.43
C SER A 42 4.83 -2.65 12.32
N ASP A 43 6.09 -2.29 12.61
CA ASP A 43 7.17 -2.31 11.62
C ASP A 43 7.45 -3.72 11.08
N GLU A 44 7.36 -4.76 11.92
CA GLU A 44 7.50 -6.16 11.50
C GLU A 44 6.50 -6.53 10.39
N LYS A 45 5.25 -6.08 10.52
CA LYS A 45 4.20 -6.30 9.51
C LYS A 45 4.46 -5.50 8.24
N LEU A 46 5.10 -4.34 8.34
CA LEU A 46 5.49 -3.53 7.19
C LEU A 46 6.65 -4.16 6.42
N GLU A 47 7.64 -4.72 7.11
CA GLU A 47 8.71 -5.48 6.46
C GLU A 47 8.10 -6.67 5.71
N LYS A 48 7.13 -7.38 6.32
CA LYS A 48 6.42 -8.44 5.62
C LYS A 48 5.67 -7.93 4.39
N ALA A 49 5.04 -6.77 4.46
CA ALA A 49 4.35 -6.15 3.33
C ALA A 49 5.32 -5.84 2.18
N LYS A 50 6.55 -5.38 2.45
CA LYS A 50 7.59 -5.17 1.43
C LYS A 50 7.96 -6.48 0.74
N GLU A 51 8.21 -7.54 1.51
CA GLU A 51 8.52 -8.87 0.96
C GLU A 51 7.41 -9.38 0.03
N LEU A 52 6.16 -8.99 0.28
CA LEU A 52 4.99 -9.39 -0.49
C LEU A 52 4.72 -8.51 -1.72
N GLY A 53 5.52 -7.47 -1.95
CA GLY A 53 5.42 -6.60 -3.12
C GLY A 53 4.99 -5.15 -2.85
N ALA A 54 4.86 -4.73 -1.59
CA ALA A 54 4.63 -3.32 -1.28
C ALA A 54 5.85 -2.48 -1.67
N SER A 55 5.66 -1.52 -2.58
CA SER A 55 6.71 -0.60 -3.02
C SER A 55 7.11 0.38 -1.93
N LYS A 56 6.13 0.82 -1.12
CA LYS A 56 6.32 1.78 -0.02
C LYS A 56 5.51 1.32 1.19
N VAL A 57 5.98 1.70 2.37
CA VAL A 57 5.31 1.39 3.64
C VAL A 57 5.24 2.60 4.55
N ILE A 58 4.17 2.70 5.34
CA ILE A 58 3.98 3.81 6.29
C ILE A 58 3.54 3.25 7.65
N ASN A 59 4.29 3.60 8.69
CA ASN A 59 3.88 3.34 10.06
C ASN A 59 3.03 4.50 10.59
N TYR A 60 1.70 4.34 10.63
CA TYR A 60 0.79 5.43 11.02
C TYR A 60 0.87 5.79 12.53
N LYS A 61 1.53 4.98 13.37
CA LYS A 61 1.83 5.37 14.76
C LYS A 61 3.03 6.30 14.86
N LYS A 62 3.98 6.20 13.93
CA LYS A 62 5.16 7.06 13.86
C LYS A 62 4.89 8.33 13.06
N HIS A 63 3.97 8.24 12.09
CA HIS A 63 3.54 9.35 11.24
C HIS A 63 2.06 9.60 11.50
N LEU A 64 1.73 10.45 12.48
CA LEU A 64 0.34 10.78 12.81
C LEU A 64 -0.39 11.40 11.61
N ASP A 65 0.31 12.23 10.82
CA ASP A 65 -0.14 12.76 9.53
C ASP A 65 0.19 11.81 8.35
N TRP A 66 -0.05 10.51 8.49
CA TRP A 66 0.27 9.52 7.44
C TRP A 66 -0.43 9.83 6.10
N GLU A 67 -1.57 10.51 6.11
CA GLU A 67 -2.26 11.00 4.92
C GLU A 67 -1.38 11.95 4.08
N LYS A 68 -0.63 12.85 4.74
CA LYS A 68 0.30 13.78 4.07
C LYS A 68 1.49 13.02 3.50
N GLU A 69 1.92 11.97 4.17
CA GLU A 69 2.98 11.10 3.66
C GLU A 69 2.52 10.35 2.40
N VAL A 70 1.28 9.83 2.40
CA VAL A 70 0.68 9.24 1.18
C VAL A 70 0.62 10.27 0.06
N GLN A 71 0.21 11.51 0.32
CA GLN A 71 0.19 12.58 -0.70
C GLN A 71 1.58 12.87 -1.27
N LYS A 72 2.61 12.99 -0.43
CA LYS A 72 3.99 13.17 -0.87
C LYS A 72 4.47 12.01 -1.73
N LEU A 73 4.13 10.78 -1.35
CA LEU A 73 4.55 9.57 -2.04
C LEU A 73 3.78 9.35 -3.35
N THR A 74 2.54 9.81 -3.44
CA THR A 74 1.66 9.62 -4.60
C THR A 74 1.61 10.83 -5.53
N ASN A 75 2.06 12.01 -5.10
CA ASN A 75 1.93 13.27 -5.82
C ASN A 75 0.47 13.58 -6.23
N VAL A 76 -0.50 13.04 -5.48
CA VAL A 76 -1.95 13.24 -5.67
C VAL A 76 -2.41 14.26 -4.63
N LYS A 77 -3.12 15.31 -5.08
CA LYS A 77 -3.90 16.18 -4.19
C LYS A 77 -5.27 15.51 -3.97
N VAL A 78 -5.59 15.21 -2.71
CA VAL A 78 -6.91 14.73 -2.29
C VAL A 78 -7.78 15.93 -1.94
#